data_AF-W9WQ05-F1
#
_entry.id   AF-W9WQ05-F1
#
_cell.length_a   1.000
_cell.length_b   1.000
_cell.length_c   1.000
_cell.angle_alpha   90.00
_cell.angle_beta   90.00
_cell.angle_gamma   90.00
#
_symmetry.space_group_name_H-M   'P 1'
#
loop_
_entity.id
_entity.type
_entity.pdbx_description
1 polymer ?
#
loop_
_entity_poly.entity_id
_entity_poly.type
_entity_poly.pdbx_seq_one_letter_code
_entity_poly.pdbx_strand_id
1 'polypeptide(L)'
;MLLSWGFNHPESLPFAQLRANLGQERWEEPEEGHHGKEAKEFTEQKLAELDNYDEMVERMEGLQEDVENGKMTREAFVALLWESNGFGKA
;
A
#
# COMPACT_ATOMS: atom_id res chain seq x y z
N MET A 1 -6.46 -8.07 -2.35
CA MET A 1 -7.16 -7.29 -1.30
C MET A 1 -6.68 -7.79 0.05
N LEU A 2 -6.42 -6.90 1.02
CA LEU A 2 -6.04 -7.24 2.40
C LEU A 2 -7.08 -8.13 3.13
N LEU A 3 -8.30 -8.23 2.60
CA LEU A 3 -9.33 -9.15 3.09
C LEU A 3 -8.98 -10.63 2.84
N SER A 4 -8.03 -10.93 1.97
CA SER A 4 -7.63 -12.31 1.71
C SER A 4 -6.74 -12.89 2.80
N TRP A 5 -6.26 -12.11 3.78
CA TRP A 5 -5.25 -12.56 4.76
C TRP A 5 -5.70 -12.24 6.19
N GLY A 6 -5.40 -13.15 7.12
CA GLY A 6 -5.78 -13.02 8.53
C GLY A 6 -7.24 -13.39 8.80
N PHE A 7 -7.94 -12.58 9.60
CA PHE A 7 -9.31 -12.86 10.08
C PHE A 7 -10.35 -12.98 8.95
N ASN A 8 -10.10 -12.37 7.80
CA ASN A 8 -11.03 -12.36 6.66
C ASN A 8 -10.70 -13.43 5.60
N HIS A 9 -9.69 -14.28 5.84
CA HIS A 9 -9.37 -15.37 4.93
C HIS A 9 -10.51 -16.41 4.95
N PRO A 10 -10.99 -16.90 3.78
CA PRO A 10 -12.10 -17.86 3.69
C PRO A 10 -11.90 -19.14 4.53
N GLU A 11 -10.66 -19.61 4.60
CA GLU A 11 -10.26 -20.79 5.38
C GLU A 11 -9.88 -20.50 6.85
N SER A 12 -9.95 -19.24 7.31
CA SER A 12 -9.64 -18.95 8.70
C SER A 12 -10.77 -19.43 9.61
N LEU A 13 -10.42 -20.07 10.74
CA LEU A 13 -11.38 -20.61 11.70
C LEU A 13 -12.42 -19.57 12.18
N PRO A 14 -12.04 -18.34 12.55
CA PRO A 14 -13.01 -17.34 12.98
C PRO A 14 -14.00 -16.96 11.88
N PHE A 15 -13.52 -16.86 10.63
CA PHE A 15 -14.35 -16.54 9.47
C PHE A 15 -15.32 -17.67 9.13
N ALA A 16 -14.85 -18.92 9.18
CA ALA A 16 -15.68 -20.10 8.98
C ALA A 16 -16.79 -20.20 10.04
N GLN A 17 -16.46 -19.90 11.30
CA GLN A 17 -17.44 -19.89 12.41
C GLN A 17 -18.45 -18.74 12.26
N LEU A 18 -18.01 -17.56 11.83
CA LEU A 18 -18.90 -16.43 11.56
C LEU A 18 -19.89 -16.74 10.42
N ARG A 19 -19.38 -17.33 9.33
CA ARG A 19 -20.19 -17.75 8.17
C ARG A 19 -21.23 -18.80 8.55
N ALA A 20 -20.83 -19.79 9.36
CA ALA A 20 -21.75 -20.82 9.85
C ALA A 20 -22.86 -20.27 10.75
N ASN A 21 -22.56 -19.27 11.58
CA ASN A 21 -23.55 -18.64 12.47
C ASN A 21 -24.54 -17.71 11.74
N LEU A 22 -24.10 -17.02 10.68
CA LEU A 22 -24.95 -16.10 9.92
C LEU A 22 -25.86 -16.81 8.91
N GLY A 23 -25.49 -18.03 8.50
CA GLY A 23 -26.20 -18.82 7.49
C GLY A 23 -25.79 -18.43 6.07
N GLN A 24 -25.78 -19.41 5.16
CA GLN A 24 -25.28 -19.26 3.79
C GLN A 24 -26.07 -18.21 2.98
N GLU A 25 -27.39 -18.17 3.13
CA GLU A 25 -28.29 -17.24 2.43
C GLU A 25 -27.98 -15.77 2.75
N ARG A 26 -27.78 -15.43 4.03
CA ARG A 26 -27.42 -14.06 4.46
C ARG A 26 -25.99 -13.67 4.10
N TRP A 27 -25.15 -14.65 3.78
CA TRP A 27 -23.76 -14.43 3.41
C TRP A 27 -23.57 -14.24 1.89
N GLU A 28 -24.51 -14.71 1.07
CA GLU A 28 -24.48 -14.51 -0.38
C GLU A 28 -25.07 -13.14 -0.80
N GLU A 29 -25.93 -12.53 0.02
CA GLU A 29 -26.46 -11.17 -0.21
C GLU A 29 -25.42 -10.01 -0.24
N PRO A 30 -24.33 -10.02 0.57
CA PRO A 30 -23.41 -8.87 0.64
C PRO A 30 -22.27 -8.85 -0.39
N GLU A 31 -21.95 -9.97 -1.05
CA GLU A 31 -20.76 -10.06 -1.93
C GLU A 31 -20.87 -9.12 -3.16
N GLU A 32 -22.07 -8.88 -3.68
CA GLU A 32 -22.28 -7.97 -4.82
C GLU A 32 -22.45 -6.49 -4.41
N GLY A 33 -22.86 -6.22 -3.16
CA GLY A 33 -23.37 -4.89 -2.78
C GLY A 33 -22.44 -4.04 -1.92
N HIS A 34 -21.60 -4.63 -1.07
CA HIS A 34 -21.04 -3.88 0.07
C HIS A 34 -19.66 -3.27 -0.15
N HIS A 35 -18.89 -3.75 -1.12
CA HIS A 35 -17.49 -3.33 -1.27
C HIS A 35 -17.13 -2.73 -2.63
N GLY A 36 -18.02 -2.74 -3.63
CA GLY A 36 -17.66 -2.38 -5.00
C GLY A 36 -17.09 -0.96 -5.16
N LYS A 37 -17.72 0.04 -4.51
CA LYS A 37 -17.30 1.44 -4.64
C LYS A 37 -16.11 1.79 -3.73
N GLU A 38 -16.20 1.48 -2.44
CA GLU A 38 -15.15 1.78 -1.47
C GLU A 38 -13.85 1.01 -1.78
N ALA A 39 -13.95 -0.27 -2.13
CA ALA A 39 -12.77 -1.04 -2.51
C ALA A 39 -12.15 -0.52 -3.80
N LYS A 40 -12.97 -0.07 -4.76
CA LYS A 40 -12.48 0.54 -6.00
C LYS A 40 -11.75 1.85 -5.73
N GLU A 41 -12.36 2.77 -4.99
CA GLU A 41 -11.73 4.04 -4.59
C GLU A 41 -10.43 3.80 -3.81
N PHE A 42 -10.42 2.84 -2.89
CA PHE A 42 -9.21 2.43 -2.17
C PHE A 42 -8.14 1.86 -3.11
N THR A 43 -8.50 0.99 -4.05
CA THR A 43 -7.53 0.48 -5.03
C THR A 43 -7.00 1.56 -5.95
N GLU A 44 -7.83 2.50 -6.40
CA GLU A 44 -7.39 3.63 -7.22
C GLU A 44 -6.42 4.53 -6.45
N GLN A 45 -6.73 4.84 -5.19
CA GLN A 45 -5.82 5.57 -4.31
C GLN A 45 -4.49 4.82 -4.12
N LYS A 46 -4.52 3.51 -3.87
CA LYS A 46 -3.31 2.73 -3.63
C LYS A 46 -2.46 2.54 -4.89
N LEU A 47 -3.09 2.43 -6.06
CA LEU A 47 -2.37 2.42 -7.33
C LEU A 47 -1.68 3.76 -7.59
N ALA A 48 -2.38 4.88 -7.35
CA ALA A 48 -1.76 6.20 -7.47
C ALA A 48 -0.61 6.39 -6.47
N GLU A 49 -0.76 5.91 -5.22
CA GLU A 49 0.34 5.91 -4.24
C GLU A 49 1.53 5.06 -4.72
N LEU A 50 1.27 3.90 -5.35
CA LEU A 50 2.31 3.03 -5.88
C LEU A 50 3.13 3.70 -6.98
N ASP A 51 2.46 4.37 -7.94
CA ASP A 51 3.15 5.12 -9.00
C ASP A 51 4.09 6.20 -8.41
N ASN A 52 3.64 6.89 -7.35
CA ASN A 52 4.49 7.87 -6.64
C ASN A 52 5.70 7.22 -5.95
N TYR A 53 5.55 6.00 -5.43
CA TYR A 53 6.67 5.27 -4.83
C TYR A 53 7.69 4.87 -5.90
N ASP A 54 7.24 4.39 -7.07
CA ASP A 54 8.12 4.02 -8.17
C ASP A 54 8.92 5.25 -8.66
N GLU A 55 8.27 6.40 -8.87
CA GLU A 55 8.96 7.65 -9.22
C GLU A 55 9.98 8.09 -8.16
N MET A 56 9.66 7.89 -6.87
CA MET A 56 10.57 8.23 -5.78
C MET A 56 11.78 7.30 -5.77
N VAL A 57 11.58 6.01 -6.02
CA VAL A 57 12.66 5.01 -6.13
C VAL A 57 13.57 5.35 -7.29
N GLU A 58 13.04 5.58 -8.49
CA GLU A 58 13.85 5.94 -9.67
C GLU A 58 14.70 7.20 -9.42
N ARG A 59 14.12 8.21 -8.77
CA ARG A 59 14.86 9.43 -8.38
C ARG A 59 15.99 9.12 -7.39
N MET A 60 15.75 8.27 -6.40
CA MET A 60 16.75 7.90 -5.40
C MET A 60 17.90 7.09 -6.03
N GLU A 61 17.59 6.20 -6.97
CA GLU A 61 18.59 5.44 -7.72
C GLU A 61 19.48 6.37 -8.57
N GLY A 62 18.88 7.35 -9.26
CA GLY A 62 19.66 8.35 -10.01
C GLY A 62 20.58 9.20 -9.11
N LEU A 63 20.09 9.61 -7.93
CA LEU A 63 20.91 10.32 -6.95
C LEU A 63 22.03 9.45 -6.38
N GLN A 64 21.78 8.15 -6.19
CA GLN A 64 22.82 7.20 -5.78
C GLN A 64 23.91 7.07 -6.85
N GLU A 65 23.53 6.95 -8.12
CA GLU A 65 24.47 6.93 -9.24
C GLU A 65 25.33 8.21 -9.29
N ASP A 66 24.76 9.38 -9.00
CA ASP A 66 25.52 10.62 -8.94
C ASP A 66 26.53 10.66 -7.78
N VAL A 67 26.23 10.00 -6.65
CA VAL A 67 27.18 9.79 -5.56
C VAL A 67 28.32 8.85 -5.99
N GLU A 68 27.99 7.73 -6.63
CA GLU A 68 28.98 6.76 -7.10
C GLU A 68 29.92 7.35 -8.16
N ASN A 69 29.38 8.20 -9.04
CA ASN A 69 30.14 8.94 -10.05
C ASN A 69 30.89 10.16 -9.48
N GLY A 70 30.77 10.44 -8.19
CA GLY A 70 31.43 11.58 -7.53
C GLY A 70 30.89 12.96 -7.93
N LYS A 71 29.74 13.03 -8.61
CA LYS A 71 29.04 14.28 -8.92
C LYS A 71 28.34 14.87 -7.71
N MET A 72 28.01 14.03 -6.72
CA MET A 72 27.35 14.40 -5.48
C MET A 72 28.12 13.84 -4.28
N THR A 73 28.18 14.58 -3.17
CA THR A 73 28.73 14.06 -1.91
C THR A 73 27.67 13.29 -1.14
N ARG A 74 28.11 12.36 -0.29
CA ARG A 74 27.22 11.53 0.53
C ARG A 74 26.40 12.36 1.51
N GLU A 75 26.98 13.45 2.02
CA GLU A 75 26.30 14.38 2.94
C GLU A 75 25.17 15.13 2.23
N ALA A 76 25.40 15.56 0.99
CA ALA A 76 24.39 16.22 0.18
C ALA A 76 23.26 15.25 -0.18
N PHE A 77 23.57 13.98 -0.46
CA PHE A 77 22.59 12.92 -0.69
C PHE A 77 21.68 12.69 0.52
N VAL A 78 22.28 12.59 1.72
CA VAL A 78 21.51 12.41 2.97
C VAL A 78 20.62 13.62 3.25
N ALA A 79 21.09 14.85 2.95
CA ALA A 79 20.27 16.05 3.09
C ALA A 79 19.04 16.04 2.17
N LEU A 80 19.19 15.65 0.89
CA LEU A 80 18.07 15.52 -0.04
C LEU A 80 17.06 14.44 0.40
N LEU A 81 17.54 13.30 0.91
CA LEU A 81 16.65 12.26 1.44
C LEU A 81 15.86 12.74 2.64
N TRP A 82 16.45 13.58 3.49
CA TRP A 82 15.79 14.17 4.65
C TRP A 82 14.69 15.16 4.26
N GLU A 83 14.94 15.98 3.25
CA GLU A 83 13.94 16.92 2.72
C GLU A 83 12.81 16.20 1.98
N SER A 84 13.14 15.19 1.17
CA SER A 84 12.15 14.42 0.39
C SER A 84 11.19 13.61 1.25
N ASN A 85 11.63 13.13 2.41
CA ASN A 85 10.79 12.34 3.33
C ASN A 85 9.99 13.21 4.33
N GLY A 86 10.02 14.55 4.20
CA GLY A 86 9.23 15.45 5.04
C GLY A 86 9.69 15.55 6.50
N PHE A 87 10.84 14.98 6.87
CA PHE A 87 11.39 15.06 8.24
C PHE A 87 11.93 16.45 8.60
N GLY A 88 12.05 17.36 7.63
CA GLY A 88 12.57 18.72 7.82
C GLY A 88 11.52 19.83 8.02
N LYS A 89 10.21 19.52 8.01
CA LYS A 89 9.16 20.52 8.31
C LYS A 89 8.83 20.49 9.80
N ALA A 90 9.57 21.27 10.59
CA ALA A 90 9.19 21.69 11.94
C ALA A 90 8.50 23.05 11.89
#